data_AF-A0A9N9L5F4-F1
#
_entry.id   AF-A0A9N9L5F4-F1
#
_cell.length_a   1.000
_cell.length_b   1.000
_cell.length_c   1.000
_cell.angle_alpha   90.00
_cell.angle_beta   90.00
_cell.angle_gamma   90.00
#
_symmetry.space_group_name_H-M   'P 1'
#
loop_
_entity.id
_entity.type
_entity.pdbx_description
1 polymer ?
#
loop_
_entity_poly.entity_id
_entity_poly.type
_entity_poly.pdbx_seq_one_letter_code
_entity_poly.pdbx_strand_id
1 'polypeptide(L)'
;MARRRRQNTVGQWHSAWQLRVPKHLLTSNYRYPKHIWSPAGGWYSQPSNWKVNTAIMGACVVGVTAMMWNLSAQREHRYKFPEQGRFFPSRYWSKQIIEHEKAQKNDSSSS
;
A
#
# COMPACT_ATOMS: atom_id res chain seq x y z
N MET A 1 46.57 62.44 -1.49
CA MET A 1 46.26 61.00 -1.31
C MET A 1 44.98 60.87 -0.48
N ALA A 2 43.85 60.49 -1.09
CA ALA A 2 42.64 60.11 -0.37
C ALA A 2 41.75 59.24 -1.28
N ARG A 3 41.86 57.92 -1.19
CA ARG A 3 40.91 56.99 -1.83
C ARG A 3 39.92 56.50 -0.77
N ARG A 4 38.73 57.11 -0.76
CA ARG A 4 37.54 56.58 -0.07
C ARG A 4 37.18 55.23 -0.68
N ARG A 5 37.46 54.14 0.04
CA ARG A 5 36.88 52.83 -0.27
C ARG A 5 35.43 52.83 0.22
N ARG A 6 34.47 52.91 -0.72
CA ARG A 6 33.10 52.43 -0.50
C ARG A 6 33.19 50.96 -0.12
N GLN A 7 32.84 50.63 1.13
CA GLN A 7 32.46 49.26 1.44
C GLN A 7 30.97 49.12 1.11
N ASN A 8 30.71 48.23 0.17
CA ASN A 8 29.40 47.91 -0.36
C ASN A 8 28.62 47.05 0.65
N THR A 9 27.41 47.48 0.93
CA THR A 9 26.38 46.90 1.78
C THR A 9 25.73 45.68 1.14
N VAL A 10 26.33 44.48 1.26
CA VAL A 10 25.67 43.24 0.76
C VAL A 10 25.76 42.04 1.73
N GLY A 11 26.59 42.10 2.79
CA GLY A 11 26.78 40.96 3.71
C GLY A 11 25.85 40.90 4.93
N GLN A 12 25.01 41.91 5.16
CA GLN A 12 24.30 42.07 6.45
C GLN A 12 22.82 41.62 6.44
N TRP A 13 22.35 40.96 5.37
CA TRP A 13 20.94 40.61 5.19
C TRP A 13 20.57 39.15 5.47
N HIS A 14 21.54 38.26 5.69
CA HIS A 14 21.26 36.84 5.95
C HIS A 14 21.07 36.50 7.45
N SER A 15 21.26 37.44 8.37
CA SER A 15 21.21 37.19 9.82
C SER A 15 19.95 37.67 10.53
N ALA A 16 19.00 38.29 9.82
CA ALA A 16 17.80 38.89 10.41
C ALA A 16 16.53 38.02 10.37
N TRP A 17 16.60 36.78 9.89
CA TRP A 17 15.44 35.87 9.79
C TRP A 17 15.41 34.74 10.83
N GLN A 18 16.33 34.72 11.79
CA GLN A 18 16.27 33.79 12.93
C GLN A 18 15.61 34.46 14.14
N LEU A 19 14.37 34.95 13.97
CA LEU A 19 13.52 35.23 15.11
C LEU A 19 13.31 33.91 15.86
N ARG A 20 14.00 33.83 16.99
CA ARG A 20 13.95 32.77 17.98
C ARG A 20 12.52 32.64 18.49
N VAL A 21 11.72 31.82 17.82
CA VAL A 21 10.45 31.36 18.36
C VAL A 21 10.77 30.62 19.65
N PRO A 22 10.29 31.08 20.82
CA PRO A 22 10.58 30.41 22.07
C PRO A 22 10.04 28.98 22.03
N LYS A 23 10.88 27.98 22.35
CA LYS A 23 10.50 26.56 22.33
C LYS A 23 9.30 26.24 23.24
N HIS A 24 9.03 27.08 24.24
CA HIS A 24 7.87 26.97 25.13
C HIS A 24 6.54 27.36 24.47
N LEU A 25 6.55 28.01 23.30
CA LEU A 25 5.36 28.25 22.48
C LEU A 25 5.10 27.12 21.47
N LEU A 26 6.06 26.21 21.27
CA LEU A 26 5.95 25.06 20.37
C LEU A 26 5.48 23.79 21.09
N THR A 27 5.52 23.77 22.42
CA THR A 27 4.89 22.70 23.20
C THR A 27 3.42 23.04 23.39
N SER A 28 2.62 22.87 22.34
CA SER A 28 1.17 22.83 22.52
C SER A 28 0.89 21.64 23.44
N ASN A 29 0.56 21.93 24.70
CA ASN A 29 0.08 20.92 25.64
C ASN A 29 -1.34 20.56 25.18
N TYR A 30 -1.43 19.76 24.12
CA TYR A 30 -2.68 19.35 23.51
C TYR A 30 -3.32 18.34 24.45
N ARG A 31 -4.13 18.86 25.39
CA ARG A 31 -4.83 18.07 26.40
C ARG A 31 -6.01 17.37 25.74
N TYR A 32 -5.76 16.27 25.04
CA TYR A 32 -6.83 15.43 24.54
C TYR A 32 -7.32 14.47 25.64
N PRO A 33 -8.63 14.17 25.67
CA PRO A 33 -9.20 13.27 26.64
C PRO A 33 -8.65 11.85 26.44
N LYS A 34 -8.05 11.29 27.49
CA LYS A 34 -7.34 9.99 27.46
C LYS A 34 -8.27 8.78 27.61
N HIS A 35 -9.47 8.99 28.15
CA HIS A 35 -10.44 7.95 28.48
C HIS A 35 -11.61 7.87 27.50
N ILE A 36 -11.41 8.37 26.27
CA ILE A 36 -12.41 8.26 25.22
C ILE A 36 -11.93 7.20 24.25
N TRP A 37 -12.77 6.18 24.08
CA TRP A 37 -12.54 5.13 23.11
C TRP A 37 -13.46 5.35 21.91
N SER A 38 -12.91 5.11 20.73
CA SER A 38 -13.67 5.09 19.48
C SER A 38 -13.14 3.94 18.64
N PRO A 39 -14.00 3.20 17.93
CA PRO A 39 -13.61 1.97 17.24
C PRO A 39 -12.57 2.21 16.13
N ALA A 40 -12.56 3.40 15.52
CA ALA A 40 -11.60 3.80 14.49
C ALA A 40 -10.29 4.40 15.05
N GLY A 41 -10.16 4.54 16.38
CA GLY A 41 -9.09 5.28 17.04
C GLY A 41 -9.50 6.71 17.45
N GLY A 42 -8.60 7.41 18.14
CA GLY A 42 -8.76 8.79 18.60
C GLY A 42 -7.64 9.73 18.12
N TRP A 43 -7.49 10.88 18.77
CA TRP A 43 -6.48 11.87 18.42
C TRP A 43 -5.05 11.32 18.53
N TYR A 44 -4.32 11.38 17.41
CA TYR A 44 -2.91 10.95 17.29
C TYR A 44 -2.67 9.52 17.79
N SER A 45 -3.53 8.59 17.37
CA SER A 45 -3.42 7.18 17.74
C SER A 45 -2.12 6.56 17.21
N GLN A 46 -1.19 6.26 18.11
CA GLN A 46 0.06 5.54 17.81
C GLN A 46 0.15 4.29 18.70
N PRO A 47 -0.61 3.22 18.37
CA PRO A 47 -0.51 1.97 19.11
C PRO A 47 0.89 1.36 18.93
N SER A 48 1.51 0.92 20.02
CA SER A 48 2.85 0.33 20.01
C SER A 48 2.98 -0.84 19.01
N ASN A 49 1.91 -1.62 18.85
CA ASN A 49 1.88 -2.85 18.05
C ASN A 49 1.25 -2.67 16.65
N TRP A 50 1.27 -1.46 16.08
CA TRP A 50 0.62 -1.19 14.79
C TRP A 50 1.04 -2.16 13.68
N LYS A 51 2.32 -2.55 13.64
CA LYS A 51 2.87 -3.47 12.63
C LYS A 51 2.20 -4.84 12.68
N VAL A 52 2.06 -5.41 13.89
CA VAL A 52 1.47 -6.73 14.08
C VAL A 52 -0.02 -6.69 13.77
N ASN A 53 -0.73 -5.65 14.22
CA ASN A 53 -2.16 -5.51 13.96
C ASN A 53 -2.45 -5.40 12.46
N THR A 54 -1.66 -4.62 11.72
CA THR A 54 -1.78 -4.53 10.26
C THR A 54 -1.39 -5.83 9.57
N ALA A 55 -0.38 -6.54 10.05
CA ALA A 55 0.00 -7.84 9.50
C ALA A 55 -1.12 -8.89 9.66
N ILE A 56 -1.77 -8.93 10.83
CA ILE A 56 -2.92 -9.83 11.08
C ILE A 56 -4.08 -9.49 10.15
N MET A 57 -4.48 -8.21 10.09
CA MET A 57 -5.58 -7.80 9.21
C MET A 57 -5.26 -8.05 7.73
N GLY A 58 -4.02 -7.79 7.30
CA GLY A 58 -3.55 -8.11 5.96
C GLY A 58 -3.64 -9.60 5.65
N ALA A 59 -3.20 -10.45 6.58
CA ALA A 59 -3.30 -11.91 6.44
C ALA A 59 -4.76 -12.37 6.34
N CYS A 60 -5.67 -11.81 7.15
CA CYS A 60 -7.10 -12.11 7.06
C CYS A 60 -7.68 -11.74 5.68
N VAL A 61 -7.37 -10.55 5.17
CA VAL A 61 -7.84 -10.10 3.85
C VAL A 61 -7.32 -11.03 2.76
N VAL A 62 -6.01 -11.28 2.72
CA VAL A 62 -5.40 -12.19 1.74
C VAL A 62 -6.00 -13.59 1.83
N GLY A 63 -6.21 -14.11 3.04
CA GLY A 63 -6.81 -15.42 3.27
C GLY A 63 -8.23 -15.52 2.70
N VAL A 64 -9.10 -14.56 3.00
CA VAL A 64 -10.47 -14.53 2.49
C VAL A 64 -10.49 -14.38 0.97
N THR A 65 -9.65 -13.48 0.42
CA THR A 65 -9.55 -13.29 -1.04
C THR A 65 -9.09 -14.57 -1.73
N ALA A 66 -8.08 -15.27 -1.20
CA ALA A 66 -7.58 -16.52 -1.78
C ALA A 66 -8.64 -17.64 -1.73
N MET A 67 -9.40 -17.76 -0.65
CA MET A 67 -10.50 -18.72 -0.55
C MET A 67 -11.59 -18.43 -1.58
N MET A 68 -12.04 -17.18 -1.67
CA MET A 68 -13.07 -16.78 -2.63
C MET A 68 -12.59 -16.94 -4.08
N TRP A 69 -11.32 -16.62 -4.36
CA TRP A 69 -10.70 -16.85 -5.67
C TRP A 69 -10.73 -18.33 -6.03
N ASN A 70 -10.30 -19.21 -5.13
CA ASN A 70 -10.27 -20.65 -5.38
C ASN A 70 -11.69 -21.18 -5.64
N LEU A 71 -12.66 -20.75 -4.84
CA LEU A 71 -14.07 -21.11 -5.01
C LEU A 71 -14.63 -20.64 -6.35
N SER A 72 -14.31 -19.40 -6.74
CA SER A 72 -14.71 -18.84 -8.03
C SER A 72 -14.10 -19.63 -9.19
N ALA A 73 -12.81 -19.94 -9.14
CA ALA A 73 -12.10 -20.70 -10.17
C ALA A 73 -12.61 -22.14 -10.32
N GLN A 74 -13.10 -22.75 -9.24
CA GLN A 74 -13.75 -24.07 -9.29
C GLN A 74 -15.18 -24.03 -9.86
N ARG A 75 -15.91 -22.93 -9.63
CA ARG A 75 -17.29 -22.77 -10.11
C ARG A 75 -17.40 -22.20 -11.52
N GLU A 76 -16.31 -21.73 -12.08
CA GLU A 76 -16.31 -21.15 -13.41
C GLU A 76 -16.61 -22.22 -14.48
N HIS A 77 -17.72 -22.03 -15.18
CA HIS A 77 -18.14 -22.87 -16.30
C HIS A 77 -18.22 -22.05 -17.59
N ARG A 78 -17.59 -22.55 -18.66
CA ARG A 78 -17.52 -21.97 -20.00
C ARG A 78 -18.13 -22.93 -21.00
N TYR A 79 -19.03 -22.44 -21.83
CA TYR A 79 -19.64 -23.22 -22.91
C TYR A 79 -18.76 -23.34 -24.15
N LYS A 80 -17.87 -22.36 -24.38
CA LYS A 80 -16.94 -22.34 -25.50
C LYS A 80 -15.52 -22.27 -24.96
N PHE A 81 -14.69 -23.22 -25.36
CA PHE A 81 -13.27 -23.18 -25.06
C PHE A 81 -12.52 -22.20 -26.00
N PRO A 82 -11.47 -21.54 -25.49
CA PRO A 82 -10.64 -20.65 -26.30
C PRO A 82 -9.85 -21.43 -27.36
N GLU A 83 -9.50 -20.75 -28.45
CA GLU A 83 -8.71 -21.32 -29.55
C GLU A 83 -7.29 -21.69 -29.10
N GLN A 84 -6.77 -22.79 -29.66
CA GLN A 84 -5.43 -23.28 -29.38
C GLN A 84 -4.39 -22.21 -29.78
N GLY A 85 -3.58 -21.77 -28.81
CA GLY A 85 -2.52 -20.76 -29.02
C GLY A 85 -2.84 -19.35 -28.51
N ARG A 86 -4.09 -19.05 -28.11
CA ARG A 86 -4.42 -17.74 -27.56
C ARG A 86 -4.06 -17.62 -26.07
N PHE A 87 -3.45 -16.50 -25.68
CA PHE A 87 -3.17 -16.19 -24.28
C PHE A 87 -4.41 -15.63 -23.57
N PHE A 88 -4.68 -16.14 -22.36
CA PHE A 88 -5.66 -15.58 -21.44
C PHE A 88 -5.27 -15.99 -20.00
N PRO A 89 -5.42 -15.09 -19.03
CA PRO A 89 -4.84 -15.28 -17.69
C PRO A 89 -5.52 -16.41 -16.90
N SER A 90 -6.83 -16.61 -17.09
CA SER A 90 -7.58 -17.64 -16.37
C SER A 90 -7.18 -19.08 -16.72
N ARG A 91 -6.42 -19.28 -17.80
CA ARG A 91 -5.87 -20.58 -18.22
C ARG A 91 -5.12 -21.30 -17.09
N TYR A 92 -4.45 -20.55 -16.22
CA TYR A 92 -3.58 -21.10 -15.19
C TYR A 92 -4.31 -21.56 -13.92
N TRP A 93 -5.57 -21.16 -13.71
CA TRP A 93 -6.27 -21.44 -12.46
C TRP A 93 -7.70 -21.96 -12.63
N SER A 94 -8.35 -21.75 -13.77
CA SER A 94 -9.71 -22.24 -14.00
C SER A 94 -9.72 -23.76 -14.18
N LYS A 95 -10.46 -24.45 -13.30
CA LYS A 95 -10.52 -25.92 -13.26
C LYS A 95 -10.89 -26.53 -14.62
N GLN A 96 -11.96 -26.02 -15.23
CA GLN A 96 -12.50 -26.55 -16.48
C GLN A 96 -11.49 -26.49 -17.65
N ILE A 97 -10.68 -25.43 -17.74
CA ILE A 97 -9.68 -25.28 -18.80
C ILE A 97 -8.50 -26.24 -18.57
N ILE A 98 -8.02 -26.31 -17.33
CA ILE A 98 -6.91 -27.19 -16.96
C ILE A 98 -7.27 -28.66 -17.25
N GLU A 99 -8.50 -29.08 -16.93
CA GLU A 99 -8.97 -30.44 -17.18
C GLU A 99 -9.13 -30.73 -18.68
N HIS A 100 -9.70 -29.79 -19.43
CA HIS A 100 -9.86 -29.91 -20.88
C HIS A 100 -8.51 -29.99 -21.61
N GLU A 101 -7.52 -29.16 -21.25
CA GLU A 101 -6.19 -29.19 -21.86
C GLU A 101 -5.41 -30.46 -21.51
N LYS A 102 -5.58 -31.00 -20.30
CA LYS A 102 -5.01 -32.29 -19.91
C LYS A 102 -5.58 -33.44 -20.74
N ALA A 103 -6.90 -33.45 -20.97
CA ALA A 103 -7.55 -34.47 -21.78
C ALA A 103 -7.03 -34.47 -23.24
N GLN A 104 -6.99 -33.29 -23.89
CA GLN A 104 -6.48 -33.17 -25.26
C GLN A 104 -5.03 -33.67 -25.40
N LYS A 105 -4.18 -33.39 -24.41
CA LYS A 105 -2.79 -33.84 -24.41
C LYS A 105 -2.69 -35.37 -24.35
N ASN A 106 -3.49 -36.02 -23.50
CA ASN A 106 -3.47 -37.48 -23.35
C ASN A 106 -3.92 -38.19 -24.63
N ASP A 107 -4.96 -37.67 -25.30
CA ASP A 107 -5.46 -38.21 -26.57
C ASP A 107 -4.40 -38.12 -27.67
N SER A 108 -3.72 -36.98 -27.78
CA SER A 108 -2.64 -36.77 -28.77
C SER A 108 -1.41 -37.66 -28.56
N SER A 109 -1.15 -38.10 -27.32
CA SER A 109 -0.03 -38.98 -27.00
C SER A 109 -0.30 -40.46 -27.21
N SER A 110 -1.58 -40.83 -27.38
CA SER A 110 -2.02 -42.23 -27.55
C SER A 110 -2.23 -42.62 -29.02
N SER A 111 -2.10 -41.67 -29.95
CA SER A 111 -2.20 -41.86 -31.41
C SER A 111 -0.81 -41.81 -32.03
#